data_AF-F4W3S3-F1
#
_entry.id   AF-F4W3S3-F1
#
_cell.length_a   1.000
_cell.length_b   1.000
_cell.length_c   1.000
_cell.angle_alpha   90.00
_cell.angle_beta   90.00
_cell.angle_gamma   90.00
#
_symmetry.space_group_name_H-M   'P 1'
#
loop_
_entity.id
_entity.type
_entity.pdbx_description
1 polymer ?
#
loop_
_entity_poly.entity_id
_entity_poly.type
_entity_poly.pdbx_seq_one_letter_code
_entity_poly.pdbx_strand_id
1 'polypeptide(L)'
;NDNLRDLQHRLCPSDKEIFFMDTKVIHWNEYILKYILGTRQYYLKDDPSTLPRARRVFTYLYFADCLLKLIFGIFLVWIMYTWTISAK
;
A
#
# COMPACT_ATOMS: atom_id res chain seq x y z
N ASN A 1 2.40 4.18 -19.63
CA ASN A 1 2.52 5.49 -20.30
C ASN A 1 3.27 5.25 -21.59
N ASP A 2 2.53 5.07 -22.67
CA ASP A 2 3.11 4.64 -23.95
C ASP A 2 3.86 5.78 -24.64
N ASN A 3 3.43 7.03 -24.42
CA ASN A 3 4.13 8.22 -24.91
C ASN A 3 5.56 8.34 -24.37
N LEU A 4 5.79 7.99 -23.10
CA LEU A 4 7.14 7.98 -22.52
C LEU A 4 8.04 6.89 -23.11
N ARG A 5 7.48 5.70 -23.37
CA ARG A 5 8.21 4.60 -24.01
C ARG A 5 8.58 4.95 -25.45
N ASP A 6 7.64 5.50 -26.21
CA ASP A 6 7.88 5.93 -27.59
C ASP A 6 8.93 7.05 -27.65
N LEU A 7 8.87 8.01 -26.72
CA LEU A 7 9.90 9.04 -26.60
C LEU A 7 11.27 8.42 -26.33
N GLN A 8 11.36 7.49 -25.38
CA GLN A 8 12.60 6.79 -25.06
C GLN A 8 13.19 6.08 -26.29
N HIS A 9 12.36 5.44 -27.13
CA HIS A 9 12.85 4.78 -28.35
C HIS A 9 13.42 5.77 -29.37
N ARG A 10 12.83 6.96 -29.48
CA ARG A 10 13.17 8.00 -30.47
C ARG A 10 14.40 8.84 -30.12
N LEU A 11 14.86 8.82 -28.87
CA LEU A 11 16.04 9.59 -28.44
C LEU A 11 17.34 9.05 -29.02
N CYS A 12 18.28 9.98 -29.27
CA CYS A 12 19.64 9.61 -29.67
C CYS A 12 20.40 8.94 -28.50
N PRO A 13 21.46 8.18 -28.76
CA PRO A 13 22.23 7.49 -27.71
C PRO A 13 22.73 8.43 -26.61
N SER A 14 23.22 9.61 -26.98
CA SER A 14 23.72 10.61 -26.02
C SER A 14 22.63 11.11 -25.06
N ASP A 15 21.43 11.39 -25.57
CA ASP A 15 20.31 11.81 -24.73
C ASP A 15 19.81 10.68 -23.83
N LYS A 16 19.87 9.42 -24.28
CA LYS A 16 19.53 8.25 -23.45
C LYS A 16 20.48 8.06 -22.27
N GLU A 17 21.75 8.44 -22.43
CA GLU A 17 22.74 8.41 -21.35
C GLU A 17 22.56 9.58 -20.37
N ILE A 18 22.24 10.76 -20.89
CA ILE A 18 22.02 11.97 -20.07
C ILE A 18 20.71 11.87 -19.27
N PHE A 19 19.64 11.38 -19.90
CA PHE A 19 18.32 11.32 -19.29
C PHE A 19 17.97 9.89 -18.87
N PHE A 20 17.91 9.68 -17.56
CA PHE A 20 17.50 8.41 -16.99
C PHE A 20 16.00 8.17 -17.21
N MET A 21 15.66 7.43 -18.28
CA MET A 21 14.27 7.11 -18.64
C MET A 21 13.87 5.66 -18.36
N ASP A 22 14.82 4.76 -18.11
CA ASP A 22 14.51 3.37 -17.78
C ASP A 22 14.31 3.17 -16.28
N THR A 23 13.05 3.22 -15.86
CA THR A 23 12.69 3.02 -14.46
C THR A 23 12.70 1.55 -14.03
N LYS A 24 12.92 0.60 -14.94
CA LYS A 24 13.00 -0.83 -14.59
C LYS A 24 14.29 -1.18 -13.85
N VAL A 25 15.32 -0.37 -14.04
CA VAL A 25 16.61 -0.50 -13.35
C VAL A 25 16.47 -0.15 -11.85
N ILE A 26 15.39 0.53 -11.46
CA ILE A 26 15.14 0.90 -10.07
C ILE A 26 14.61 -0.32 -9.28
N HIS A 27 15.30 -0.67 -8.20
CA HIS A 27 14.78 -1.58 -7.18
C HIS A 27 13.70 -0.89 -6.33
N TRP A 28 12.47 -0.87 -6.85
CA TRP A 28 11.35 -0.12 -6.28
C TRP A 28 11.11 -0.38 -4.79
N ASN A 29 11.22 -1.64 -4.35
CA ASN A 29 11.03 -1.99 -2.94
C ASN A 29 12.03 -1.27 -2.02
N GLU A 30 13.30 -1.22 -2.42
CA GLU A 30 14.34 -0.56 -1.64
C GLU A 30 14.21 0.97 -1.72
N TYR A 31 13.93 1.49 -2.93
CA TYR A 31 13.73 2.91 -3.14
C TYR A 31 12.59 3.46 -2.26
N ILE A 32 11.43 2.83 -2.32
CA ILE A 32 10.26 3.24 -1.53
C ILE A 32 10.51 3.04 -0.03
N LEU A 33 11.18 1.95 0.37
CA LEU A 33 11.53 1.74 1.77
C LEU A 33 12.43 2.87 2.30
N LYS A 34 13.51 3.20 1.59
CA LYS A 34 14.42 4.30 1.97
C LYS A 34 13.70 5.64 2.00
N TYR A 35 12.84 5.89 1.02
CA TYR A 35 12.01 7.10 0.96
C TYR A 35 11.13 7.22 2.22
N ILE A 36 10.34 6.18 2.55
CA ILE A 36 9.45 6.18 3.71
C ILE A 36 10.23 6.35 5.02
N LEU A 37 11.35 5.63 5.18
CA LEU A 37 12.21 5.75 6.37
C LEU A 37 12.78 7.16 6.51
N GLY A 38 13.28 7.73 5.41
CA GLY A 38 13.78 9.11 5.37
C GLY A 38 12.70 10.13 5.70
N THR A 39 11.50 10.01 5.12
CA THR A 39 10.36 10.88 5.44
C THR A 39 10.01 10.79 6.92
N ARG A 40 9.93 9.58 7.48
CA ARG A 40 9.63 9.37 8.91
C ARG A 40 10.66 10.06 9.80
N GLN A 41 11.94 9.83 9.56
CA GLN A 41 13.02 10.37 10.39
C GLN A 41 13.20 11.88 10.24
N TYR A 42 13.21 12.40 9.01
CA TYR A 42 13.64 13.77 8.74
C TYR A 42 12.48 14.76 8.57
N TYR A 43 11.38 14.34 7.96
CA TYR A 43 10.22 15.20 7.75
C TYR A 43 9.26 15.13 8.94
N LEU A 44 8.89 13.92 9.36
CA LEU A 44 7.97 13.71 10.49
C LEU A 44 8.66 13.74 11.87
N LYS A 45 10.00 13.77 11.90
CA LYS A 45 10.81 13.79 13.14
C LYS A 45 10.48 12.61 14.09
N ASP A 46 10.09 11.47 13.53
CA ASP A 46 9.73 10.29 14.29
C ASP A 46 10.92 9.33 14.41
N ASP A 47 11.20 8.87 15.63
CA ASP A 47 12.38 8.08 15.94
C ASP A 47 12.29 6.67 15.31
N PRO A 48 13.35 6.13 14.68
CA PRO A 48 13.33 4.79 14.11
C PRO A 48 12.92 3.68 15.08
N SER A 49 13.20 3.85 16.38
CA SER A 49 12.83 2.90 17.45
C SER A 49 11.31 2.75 17.64
N THR A 50 10.48 3.65 17.09
CA THR A 50 9.02 3.56 17.19
C THR A 50 8.41 2.60 16.14
N LEU A 51 9.18 2.16 15.14
CA LEU A 51 8.73 1.25 14.08
C LEU A 51 8.15 -0.08 14.59
N PRO A 52 8.76 -0.78 15.56
CA PRO A 52 8.20 -2.02 16.11
C PRO A 52 6.84 -1.78 16.79
N ARG A 53 6.66 -0.64 17.46
CA ARG A 53 5.39 -0.26 18.08
C ARG A 53 4.33 -0.01 17.01
N ALA A 54 4.65 0.74 15.96
CA ALA A 54 3.73 0.99 14.85
C ALA A 54 3.26 -0.31 14.18
N ARG A 55 4.19 -1.26 13.94
CA ARG A 55 3.85 -2.59 13.40
C ARG A 55 2.85 -3.33 14.29
N ARG A 56 3.07 -3.35 15.61
CA ARG A 56 2.14 -3.99 16.56
C ARG A 56 0.75 -3.36 16.50
N VAL A 57 0.67 -2.02 16.47
CA VAL A 57 -0.60 -1.29 16.36
C VAL A 57 -1.34 -1.69 15.08
N PHE A 58 -0.66 -1.71 13.94
CA PHE A 58 -1.29 -2.15 12.69
C PHE A 58 -1.75 -3.61 12.72
N THR A 59 -0.99 -4.49 13.35
CA THR A 59 -1.42 -5.89 13.55
C THR A 59 -2.70 -5.97 14.40
N TYR A 60 -2.78 -5.24 15.51
CA TYR A 60 -3.99 -5.21 16.33
C TYR A 60 -5.20 -4.65 15.56
N LEU A 61 -5.01 -3.55 14.82
CA LEU A 61 -6.05 -2.94 14.00
C LEU A 61 -6.54 -3.89 12.91
N TYR A 62 -5.64 -4.65 12.28
CA TYR A 62 -5.99 -5.65 11.28
C TYR A 62 -6.88 -6.76 11.87
N PHE A 63 -6.52 -7.30 13.04
CA PHE A 63 -7.34 -8.31 13.69
C PHE A 63 -8.69 -7.76 14.16
N ALA A 64 -8.72 -6.52 14.67
CA ALA A 64 -9.96 -5.86 15.05
C ALA A 64 -10.89 -5.65 13.85
N ASP A 65 -10.36 -5.22 12.70
CA ASP A 65 -11.11 -5.05 11.46
C ASP A 65 -11.65 -6.39 10.92
N CYS A 66 -10.82 -7.44 10.95
CA CYS A 66 -11.23 -8.79 10.55
C CYS A 66 -12.37 -9.31 11.43
N LEU A 67 -12.26 -9.14 12.76
CA LEU A 67 -13.30 -9.52 13.72
C LEU A 67 -14.59 -8.74 13.48
N LEU A 68 -14.50 -7.43 13.27
CA LEU A 68 -15.67 -6.57 13.01
C LEU A 68 -16.41 -7.00 11.75
N LYS A 69 -15.68 -7.30 10.67
CA LYS A 69 -16.26 -7.82 9.41
C LYS A 69 -16.95 -9.17 9.61
N LEU A 70 -16.35 -10.05 10.41
CA LEU A 70 -16.93 -11.36 10.73
C LEU A 70 -18.25 -11.19 11.51
N ILE A 71 -18.23 -10.41 12.59
CA ILE A 71 -19.43 -10.13 13.41
C ILE A 71 -20.53 -9.51 12.56
N PHE A 72 -20.18 -8.53 11.73
CA PHE A 72 -21.14 -7.88 10.82
C PHE A 72 -21.73 -8.88 9.82
N GLY A 73 -20.90 -9.75 9.23
CA GLY A 73 -21.36 -10.81 8.34
C GLY A 73 -22.32 -11.79 9.02
N ILE A 74 -22.01 -12.25 10.22
CA ILE A 74 -22.90 -13.12 11.01
C ILE A 74 -24.22 -12.40 11.32
N PHE A 75 -24.15 -11.14 11.72
CA PHE A 75 -25.32 -10.34 12.04
C PHE A 75 -26.26 -10.19 10.83
N LEU A 76 -25.72 -9.92 9.64
CA LEU A 76 -26.50 -9.85 8.40
C LEU A 76 -27.15 -11.20 8.06
N VAL A 77 -26.41 -12.30 8.18
CA VAL A 77 -26.95 -13.66 7.95
C VAL A 77 -28.08 -13.97 8.93
N TRP A 78 -27.93 -13.60 10.20
CA TRP A 78 -28.95 -13.78 11.21
C TRP A 78 -30.22 -12.95 10.94
N ILE A 79 -30.07 -11.69 10.51
CA ILE A 79 -31.20 -10.86 10.05
C ILE A 79 -31.91 -11.53 8.89
N MET A 80 -31.18 -11.98 7.86
CA MET A 80 -31.80 -12.64 6.71
C MET A 80 -32.55 -13.90 7.13
N TYR A 81 -31.96 -14.74 7.98
CA TYR A 81 -32.59 -15.96 8.49
C TYR A 81 -33.90 -15.66 9.23
N THR A 82 -33.88 -14.71 10.18
CA THR A 82 -35.07 -14.33 10.94
C THR A 82 -36.17 -13.75 10.04
N TRP A 83 -35.79 -12.93 9.05
CA TRP A 83 -36.73 -12.40 8.05
C TRP A 83 -37.38 -13.51 7.23
N THR A 84 -36.61 -14.50 6.77
CA THR A 84 -37.16 -15.63 5.99
C THR A 84 -38.09 -16.53 6.79
N ILE A 85 -37.86 -16.67 8.10
CA ILE A 85 -38.78 -17.39 8.99
C ILE A 85 -40.05 -16.61 9.23
N SER A 86 -39.96 -15.30 9.47
CA SER A 86 -41.15 -14.46 9.69
C SER A 86 -42.01 -14.30 8.43
N ALA A 87 -41.43 -14.50 7.24
CA ALA A 87 -42.12 -14.41 5.97
C ALA A 87 -42.80 -15.73 5.54
N LYS A 88 -42.59 -16.84 6.27
CA LYS A 88 -43.32 -18.10 6.11
C LYS A 88 -44.48 -18.18 7.09
#